data_AF-A0A410FSM4-F1
#
_entry.id   AF-A0A410FSM4-F1
#
_cell.length_a   1.000
_cell.length_b   1.000
_cell.length_c   1.000
_cell.angle_alpha   90.00
_cell.angle_beta   90.00
_cell.angle_gamma   90.00
#
_symmetry.space_group_name_H-M   'P 1'
#
loop_
_entity.id
_entity.type
_entity.pdbx_description
1 polymer ?
#
loop_
_entity_poly.entity_id
_entity_poly.type
_entity_poly.pdbx_seq_one_letter_code
_entity_poly.pdbx_strand_id
1 'polypeptide(L)'
;MSPGRTRGKPEGETVEELLEEDEEGEWELRVCVVGLSRDPSLDRVAGFLARRYGVAIKAVTFEAYELGSGQRVLVRELSEVETPVTGPRKWTARSVEELLADAEVNGMGMEFRRLTDAARRHGLYLRPWKRSLMITPQANRSRMLYTIETRPTRAGELRGWLAPEAFAEFFPPLTEEEVTRELGRNKRLTLSTDGVDRFVEGLDRLFARVRSSVEESEGDGAKRPEGNRWLEAQVGNTPGECSRKGGEAPDERDWRAGGGDT
;
A
#
# COMPACT_ATOMS: atom_id res chain seq x y z
N MET A 1 30.30 59.50 4.23
CA MET A 1 31.34 58.57 3.73
C MET A 1 30.79 57.15 3.81
N SER A 2 30.38 56.59 2.66
CA SER A 2 30.23 55.14 2.38
C SER A 2 31.64 54.49 2.28
N PRO A 3 31.86 53.16 2.15
CA PRO A 3 31.01 52.05 1.65
C PRO A 3 30.97 50.84 2.63
N GLY A 4 30.15 49.78 2.53
CA GLY A 4 29.57 49.05 1.42
C GLY A 4 30.16 47.63 1.39
N ARG A 5 29.36 46.58 1.60
CA ARG A 5 29.59 45.27 0.96
C ARG A 5 28.37 44.34 1.04
N THR A 6 27.78 44.15 -0.13
CA THR A 6 27.00 42.99 -0.53
C THR A 6 27.88 41.75 -0.68
N ARG A 7 27.39 40.60 -0.21
CA ARG A 7 27.77 39.23 -0.58
C ARG A 7 26.79 38.33 0.17
N GLY A 8 26.02 37.44 -0.42
CA GLY A 8 25.98 36.86 -1.75
C GLY A 8 25.23 35.55 -1.52
N LYS A 9 24.09 35.40 -2.16
CA LYS A 9 23.36 34.13 -2.21
C LYS A 9 24.17 33.17 -3.11
N PRO A 10 24.42 31.93 -2.69
CA PRO A 10 24.32 30.77 -3.57
C PRO A 10 23.03 30.05 -3.17
N GLU A 11 21.98 30.00 -3.99
CA GLU A 11 21.83 29.07 -5.13
C GLU A 11 22.28 27.65 -4.75
N GLY A 12 21.29 26.80 -4.51
CA GLY A 12 21.47 25.37 -4.32
C GLY A 12 20.62 24.72 -3.22
N GLU A 13 19.39 25.18 -2.95
CA GLU A 13 18.41 24.28 -2.33
C GLU A 13 18.08 23.22 -3.38
N THR A 14 18.69 22.05 -3.24
CA THR A 14 18.45 20.90 -4.13
C THR A 14 17.01 20.43 -3.96
N VAL A 15 16.35 20.07 -5.06
CA VAL A 15 14.99 19.47 -5.08
C VAL A 15 14.90 18.22 -4.18
N GLU A 16 16.05 17.65 -3.81
CA GLU A 16 16.20 16.51 -2.89
C GLU A 16 15.90 16.84 -1.41
N GLU A 17 15.96 18.10 -0.98
CA GLU A 17 15.54 18.52 0.38
C GLU A 17 14.04 18.87 0.46
N LEU A 18 13.34 19.04 -0.67
CA LEU A 18 11.88 19.22 -0.71
C LEU A 18 11.11 17.89 -0.71
N LEU A 19 11.81 16.76 -0.63
CA LEU A 19 11.25 15.45 -0.32
C LEU A 19 11.52 15.06 1.14
N GLU A 20 11.63 16.06 2.03
CA GLU A 20 11.28 15.87 3.43
C GLU A 20 9.94 15.14 3.45
N GLU A 21 9.99 14.00 4.14
CA GLU A 21 8.89 13.10 4.39
C GLU A 21 7.59 13.88 4.48
N ASP A 22 6.61 13.56 3.63
CA ASP A 22 5.23 13.72 4.04
C ASP A 22 5.10 12.84 5.30
N GLU A 23 5.54 13.35 6.45
CA GLU A 23 4.86 13.11 7.71
C GLU A 23 3.43 13.46 7.36
N GLU A 24 2.65 12.42 7.00
CA GLU A 24 1.21 12.50 6.79
C GLU A 24 0.69 13.21 8.04
N GLY A 25 0.56 14.53 7.95
CA GLY A 25 0.26 15.37 9.09
C GLY A 25 -0.98 14.80 9.73
N GLU A 26 -0.95 14.63 11.05
CA GLU A 26 -2.04 14.06 11.82
C GLU A 26 -3.33 14.84 11.53
N TRP A 27 -4.09 14.43 10.52
CA TRP A 27 -5.32 15.10 10.17
C TRP A 27 -6.36 14.63 11.17
N GLU A 28 -6.69 15.51 12.11
CA GLU A 28 -7.70 15.24 13.09
C GLU A 28 -9.10 15.37 12.46
N LEU A 29 -9.67 14.25 12.03
CA LEU A 29 -11.04 14.21 11.53
C LEU A 29 -12.02 14.33 12.70
N ARG A 30 -12.70 15.48 12.78
CA ARG A 30 -13.82 15.72 13.68
C ARG A 30 -15.14 15.74 12.91
N VAL A 31 -16.13 15.03 13.43
CA VAL A 31 -17.49 15.04 12.87
C VAL A 31 -18.40 15.82 13.80
N CYS A 32 -19.07 16.85 13.29
CA CYS A 32 -20.07 17.62 14.03
C CYS A 32 -21.46 17.21 13.55
N VAL A 33 -22.31 16.72 14.47
CA VAL A 33 -23.71 16.42 14.19
C VAL A 33 -24.57 17.50 14.82
N VAL A 34 -25.32 18.23 13.98
CA VAL A 34 -26.19 19.32 14.43
C VAL A 34 -27.66 18.91 14.32
N GLY A 35 -28.38 18.98 15.43
CA GLY A 35 -29.80 18.63 15.51
C GLY A 35 -30.67 19.77 16.03
N LEU A 36 -31.96 19.73 15.65
CA LEU A 36 -32.99 20.57 16.26
C LEU A 36 -33.75 19.76 17.31
N SER A 37 -33.96 20.35 18.47
CA SER A 37 -34.60 19.73 19.63
C SER A 37 -33.73 18.63 20.28
N ARG A 38 -33.92 18.42 21.58
CA ARG A 38 -33.16 17.42 22.34
C ARG A 38 -33.72 16.02 22.07
N ASP A 39 -33.23 15.36 21.02
CA ASP A 39 -33.56 13.96 20.72
C ASP A 39 -32.46 13.01 21.24
N PRO A 40 -32.76 12.13 22.21
CA PRO A 40 -31.82 11.09 22.69
C PRO A 40 -31.32 10.13 21.59
N SER A 41 -31.98 10.09 20.43
CA SER A 41 -31.51 9.34 19.27
C SER A 41 -30.18 9.88 18.74
N LEU A 42 -29.92 11.18 18.86
CA LEU A 42 -28.74 11.83 18.33
C LEU A 42 -27.49 11.46 19.14
N ASP A 43 -27.61 11.37 20.46
CA ASP A 43 -26.55 10.87 21.34
C ASP A 43 -26.23 9.39 21.04
N ARG A 44 -27.26 8.57 20.76
CA ARG A 44 -27.07 7.17 20.37
C ARG A 44 -26.35 7.04 19.03
N VAL A 45 -26.70 7.87 18.05
CA VAL A 45 -26.04 7.92 16.74
C VAL A 45 -24.59 8.38 16.90
N ALA A 46 -24.34 9.46 17.65
CA ALA A 46 -23.00 9.93 17.94
C ALA A 46 -22.15 8.83 18.62
N GLY A 47 -22.69 8.17 19.65
CA GLY A 47 -22.00 7.07 20.33
C GLY A 47 -21.80 5.82 19.47
N PHE A 48 -22.71 5.51 18.54
CA PHE A 48 -22.53 4.42 17.57
C PHE A 48 -21.42 4.75 16.56
N LEU A 49 -21.49 5.94 15.96
CA LEU A 49 -20.54 6.37 14.95
C LEU A 49 -19.13 6.52 15.53
N ALA A 50 -19.00 7.11 16.74
CA ALA A 50 -17.73 7.24 17.43
C ALA A 50 -17.09 5.87 17.70
N ARG A 51 -17.87 4.89 18.17
CA ARG A 51 -17.39 3.52 18.42
C ARG A 51 -17.07 2.75 17.14
N ARG A 52 -17.90 2.88 16.10
CA ARG A 52 -17.78 2.10 14.86
C ARG A 52 -16.62 2.55 13.99
N TYR A 53 -16.34 3.85 13.99
CA TYR A 53 -15.38 4.48 13.09
C TYR A 53 -14.16 5.07 13.81
N GLY A 54 -14.17 5.16 15.14
CA GLY A 54 -13.03 5.65 15.92
C GLY A 54 -12.74 7.13 15.69
N VAL A 55 -13.77 7.93 15.39
CA VAL A 55 -13.69 9.37 15.14
C VAL A 55 -14.34 10.14 16.27
N ALA A 56 -13.82 11.32 16.59
CA ALA A 56 -14.43 12.20 17.58
C ALA A 56 -15.70 12.81 17.00
N ILE A 57 -16.80 12.65 17.73
CA ILE A 57 -18.10 13.18 17.33
C ILE A 57 -18.58 14.16 18.38
N LYS A 58 -18.77 15.40 17.92
CA LYS A 58 -19.39 16.47 18.70
C LYS A 58 -20.86 16.58 18.27
N ALA A 59 -21.77 16.32 19.19
CA ALA A 59 -23.19 16.53 18.98
C ALA A 59 -23.59 17.89 19.56
N VAL A 60 -24.16 18.76 18.71
CA VAL A 60 -24.67 20.07 19.12
C VAL A 60 -26.16 20.12 18.82
N THR A 61 -26.99 20.36 19.83
CA THR A 61 -28.44 20.49 19.64
C THR A 61 -28.91 21.91 19.91
N PHE A 62 -29.77 22.42 19.05
CA PHE A 62 -30.36 23.76 19.16
C PHE A 62 -31.87 23.67 19.36
N GLU A 63 -32.42 24.60 20.13
CA GLU A 63 -33.86 24.84 20.15
C GLU A 63 -34.24 25.82 19.04
N ALA A 64 -35.25 25.46 18.24
CA ALA A 64 -35.80 26.33 17.21
C ALA A 64 -37.27 26.61 17.48
N TYR A 65 -37.67 27.87 17.39
CA TYR A 65 -39.07 28.29 17.44
C TYR A 65 -39.57 28.60 16.04
N GLU A 66 -40.77 28.14 15.71
CA GLU A 66 -41.44 28.49 14.47
C GLU A 66 -42.31 29.73 14.69
N LEU A 67 -42.05 30.77 13.93
CA LEU A 67 -42.85 31.99 13.89
C LEU A 67 -44.15 31.72 13.14
N GLY A 68 -45.19 32.53 13.39
CA GLY A 68 -46.46 32.43 12.64
C GLY A 68 -46.34 32.65 11.13
N SER A 69 -45.18 33.10 10.66
CA SER A 69 -44.81 33.21 9.23
C SER A 69 -44.23 31.91 8.63
N GLY A 70 -44.05 30.84 9.42
CA GLY A 70 -43.37 29.60 9.00
C GLY A 70 -41.83 29.67 9.03
N GLN A 71 -41.25 30.81 9.41
CA GLN A 71 -39.81 30.96 9.60
C GLN A 71 -39.38 30.38 10.94
N ARG A 72 -38.18 29.80 11.02
CA ARG A 72 -37.63 29.24 12.27
C ARG A 72 -36.48 30.09 12.79
N VAL A 73 -36.50 30.37 14.09
CA VAL A 73 -35.45 31.10 14.79
C VAL A 73 -34.74 30.15 15.75
N LEU A 74 -33.42 30.03 15.62
CA LEU A 74 -32.57 29.30 16.57
C LEU A 74 -32.38 30.18 17.80
N VAL A 75 -32.85 29.70 18.96
CA VAL A 75 -32.92 30.53 20.17
C VAL A 75 -31.82 30.20 21.16
N ARG A 76 -31.40 28.94 21.25
CA ARG A 76 -30.38 28.53 22.22
C ARG A 76 -29.75 27.17 21.91
N GLU A 77 -28.47 27.03 22.22
CA GLU A 77 -27.80 25.73 22.32
C GLU A 77 -28.28 24.99 23.58
N LEU A 78 -28.80 23.78 23.42
CA LEU A 78 -29.41 22.99 24.49
C LEU A 78 -28.43 22.03 25.17
N SER A 79 -27.47 21.48 24.42
CA SER A 79 -26.42 20.62 24.95
C SER A 79 -25.29 20.40 23.94
N GLU A 80 -24.06 20.44 24.46
CA GLU A 80 -22.85 19.97 23.81
C GLU A 80 -22.45 18.64 24.46
N VAL A 81 -22.43 17.56 23.68
CA VAL A 81 -21.91 16.27 24.13
C VAL A 81 -20.73 15.90 23.25
N GLU A 82 -19.53 15.94 23.85
CA GLU A 82 -18.33 15.39 23.26
C GLU A 82 -18.16 13.95 23.76
N THR A 83 -18.22 12.99 22.85
CA THR A 83 -17.96 11.60 23.21
C THR A 83 -16.46 11.35 23.10
N PRO A 84 -15.73 11.14 24.21
CA PRO A 84 -14.29 10.88 24.16
C PRO A 84 -14.03 9.59 23.40
N VAL A 85 -13.14 9.67 22.42
CA VAL A 85 -12.68 8.51 21.66
C VAL A 85 -11.63 7.81 22.53
N THR A 86 -11.82 6.54 22.89
CA THR A 86 -10.66 5.65 23.04
C THR A 86 -9.98 5.69 21.69
N GLY A 87 -8.84 6.39 21.60
CA GLY A 87 -8.25 6.96 20.37
C GLY A 87 -8.38 6.08 19.12
N PRO A 88 -8.31 6.68 17.92
CA PRO A 88 -8.44 5.94 16.67
C PRO A 88 -7.60 4.67 16.78
N ARG A 89 -8.21 3.50 16.52
CA ARG A 89 -7.47 2.24 16.49
C ARG A 89 -6.35 2.45 15.49
N LYS A 90 -5.14 2.76 15.98
CA LYS A 90 -3.93 2.85 15.18
C LYS A 90 -3.83 1.48 14.53
N TRP A 91 -4.17 1.39 13.25
CA TRP A 91 -3.94 0.17 12.52
C TRP A 91 -2.42 0.08 12.42
N THR A 92 -1.80 -0.73 13.26
CA THR A 92 -0.39 -1.06 13.08
C THR A 92 -0.28 -1.63 11.68
N ALA A 93 0.49 -0.94 10.84
CA ALA A 93 0.79 -1.43 9.50
C ALA A 93 1.32 -2.86 9.66
N ARG A 94 0.62 -3.83 9.08
CA ARG A 94 1.06 -5.22 9.16
C ARG A 94 2.38 -5.35 8.41
N SER A 95 3.25 -6.27 8.81
CA SER A 95 4.41 -6.58 7.99
C SER A 95 4.03 -7.49 6.81
N VAL A 96 4.93 -7.63 5.83
CA VAL A 96 4.74 -8.61 4.74
C VAL A 96 4.71 -10.03 5.31
N GLU A 97 5.54 -10.28 6.31
CA GLU A 97 5.70 -11.57 7.00
C GLU A 97 4.42 -11.95 7.74
N GLU A 98 3.75 -10.99 8.39
CA GLU A 98 2.46 -11.21 9.03
C GLU A 98 1.36 -11.54 8.02
N LEU A 99 1.35 -10.88 6.86
CA LEU A 99 0.39 -11.18 5.80
C LEU A 99 0.65 -12.56 5.18
N LEU A 100 1.91 -12.95 5.04
CA LEU A 100 2.30 -14.27 4.59
C LEU A 100 1.86 -15.35 5.58
N ALA A 101 2.09 -15.14 6.88
CA ALA A 101 1.61 -16.05 7.93
C ALA A 101 0.07 -16.18 7.92
N ASP A 102 -0.66 -15.08 7.70
CA ASP A 102 -2.12 -15.13 7.53
C ASP A 102 -2.51 -15.95 6.28
N ALA A 103 -1.82 -15.77 5.15
CA ALA A 103 -2.06 -16.56 3.95
C ALA A 103 -1.78 -18.06 4.16
N GLU A 104 -0.74 -18.42 4.91
CA GLU A 104 -0.41 -19.80 5.28
C GLU A 104 -1.51 -20.46 6.11
N VAL A 105 -2.00 -19.76 7.14
CA VAL A 105 -3.13 -20.23 7.96
C VAL A 105 -4.40 -20.46 7.12
N ASN A 106 -4.56 -19.69 6.03
CA ASN A 106 -5.68 -19.85 5.11
C ASN A 106 -5.38 -20.83 3.94
N GLY A 107 -4.27 -21.56 3.98
CA GLY A 107 -3.92 -22.59 2.99
C GLY A 107 -3.47 -22.06 1.62
N MET A 108 -2.99 -20.80 1.56
CA MET A 108 -2.52 -20.15 0.33
C MET A 108 -1.07 -19.67 0.42
N GLY A 109 -0.31 -20.16 1.42
CA GLY A 109 1.04 -19.69 1.69
C GLY A 109 1.98 -19.84 0.49
N MET A 110 1.90 -20.95 -0.23
CA MET A 110 2.77 -21.21 -1.40
C MET A 110 2.47 -20.25 -2.55
N GLU A 111 1.21 -20.09 -2.92
CA GLU A 111 0.74 -19.18 -3.95
C GLU A 111 1.11 -17.73 -3.63
N PHE A 112 0.90 -17.33 -2.36
CA PHE A 112 1.24 -15.99 -1.90
C PHE A 112 2.75 -15.73 -2.02
N ARG A 113 3.61 -16.67 -1.58
CA ARG A 113 5.07 -16.56 -1.73
C ARG A 113 5.50 -16.45 -3.20
N ARG A 114 4.95 -17.29 -4.09
CA ARG A 114 5.27 -17.25 -5.53
C ARG A 114 5.03 -15.86 -6.13
N LEU A 115 3.89 -15.25 -5.80
CA LEU A 115 3.56 -13.90 -6.27
C LEU A 115 4.44 -12.81 -5.66
N THR A 116 4.75 -12.90 -4.36
CA THR A 116 5.65 -11.94 -3.71
C THR A 116 7.08 -12.04 -4.20
N ASP A 117 7.55 -13.26 -4.47
CA ASP A 117 8.90 -13.50 -4.98
C ASP A 117 9.01 -13.02 -6.43
N ALA A 118 7.99 -13.27 -7.26
CA ALA A 118 7.92 -12.73 -8.61
C ALA A 118 7.95 -11.19 -8.61
N ALA A 119 7.15 -10.54 -7.76
CA ALA A 119 7.15 -9.09 -7.61
C ALA A 119 8.54 -8.55 -7.23
N ARG A 120 9.18 -9.17 -6.22
CA ARG A 120 10.53 -8.78 -5.77
C ARG A 120 11.58 -8.95 -6.86
N ARG A 121 11.54 -10.05 -7.63
CA ARG A 121 12.47 -10.29 -8.74
C ARG A 121 12.41 -9.20 -9.82
N HIS A 122 11.25 -8.58 -10.01
CA HIS A 122 11.05 -7.48 -10.97
C HIS A 122 11.16 -6.09 -10.33
N GLY A 123 11.70 -6.00 -9.11
CA GLY A 123 11.91 -4.72 -8.43
C GLY A 123 10.63 -4.00 -8.04
N LEU A 124 9.51 -4.71 -7.89
CA LEU A 124 8.25 -4.12 -7.45
C LEU A 124 8.22 -3.97 -5.92
N TYR A 125 7.57 -2.91 -5.46
CA TYR A 125 7.41 -2.65 -4.04
C TYR A 125 6.20 -3.39 -3.47
N LEU A 126 6.44 -4.14 -2.39
CA LEU A 126 5.42 -4.84 -1.63
C LEU A 126 4.92 -3.93 -0.50
N ARG A 127 3.72 -3.36 -0.65
CA ARG A 127 3.09 -2.51 0.36
C ARG A 127 2.05 -3.33 1.16
N PRO A 128 2.32 -3.63 2.43
CA PRO A 128 1.32 -4.25 3.30
C PRO A 128 0.09 -3.37 3.46
N TRP A 129 -1.07 -3.98 3.40
CA TRP A 129 -2.35 -3.38 3.73
C TRP A 129 -3.12 -4.27 4.70
N LYS A 130 -4.26 -3.79 5.23
CA LYS A 130 -4.98 -4.42 6.35
C LYS A 130 -5.12 -5.95 6.23
N ARG A 131 -5.50 -6.45 5.05
CA ARG A 131 -5.73 -7.88 4.77
C ARG A 131 -5.24 -8.32 3.40
N SER A 132 -4.45 -7.49 2.75
CA SER A 132 -3.96 -7.70 1.40
C SER A 132 -2.56 -7.12 1.28
N LEU A 133 -1.82 -7.62 0.30
CA LEU A 133 -0.58 -7.02 -0.11
C LEU A 133 -0.83 -6.29 -1.42
N MET A 134 -0.46 -5.01 -1.47
CA MET A 134 -0.52 -4.19 -2.66
C MET A 134 0.85 -4.17 -3.32
N ILE A 135 0.90 -4.55 -4.58
CA ILE A 135 2.12 -4.56 -5.38
C ILE A 135 2.09 -3.29 -6.22
N THR A 136 3.19 -2.54 -6.17
CA THR A 136 3.29 -1.18 -6.70
C THR A 136 4.62 -0.99 -7.45
N PRO A 137 4.72 -0.04 -8.40
CA PRO A 137 5.99 0.33 -8.99
C PRO A 137 6.93 0.91 -7.91
N GLN A 138 8.23 0.62 -7.98
CA GLN A 138 9.18 1.20 -7.02
C GLN A 138 9.18 2.74 -7.04
N ALA A 139 9.03 3.34 -8.23
CA ALA A 139 8.98 4.79 -8.42
C ALA A 139 7.73 5.44 -7.80
N ASN A 140 6.66 4.67 -7.55
CA ASN A 140 5.46 5.17 -6.91
C ASN A 140 4.82 4.06 -6.05
N ARG A 141 5.12 4.10 -4.76
CA ARG A 141 4.68 3.08 -3.78
C ARG A 141 3.19 3.19 -3.41
N SER A 142 2.44 4.12 -3.99
CA SER A 142 1.00 4.31 -3.75
C SER A 142 0.14 3.87 -4.94
N ARG A 143 0.67 3.87 -6.17
CA ARG A 143 -0.04 3.37 -7.35
C ARG A 143 -0.07 1.84 -7.38
N MET A 144 -1.27 1.28 -7.34
CA MET A 144 -1.50 -0.16 -7.35
C MET A 144 -1.39 -0.73 -8.77
N LEU A 145 -0.53 -1.74 -8.94
CA LEU A 145 -0.46 -2.58 -10.13
C LEU A 145 -1.39 -3.79 -9.99
N TYR A 146 -1.25 -4.50 -8.87
CA TYR A 146 -2.18 -5.54 -8.46
C TYR A 146 -2.18 -5.69 -6.94
N THR A 147 -3.19 -6.38 -6.43
CA THR A 147 -3.27 -6.76 -5.01
C THR A 147 -3.51 -8.24 -4.87
N ILE A 148 -3.06 -8.81 -3.76
CA ILE A 148 -3.34 -10.20 -3.37
C ILE A 148 -3.92 -10.22 -1.96
N GLU A 149 -5.05 -10.88 -1.77
CA GLU A 149 -5.72 -11.00 -0.49
C GLU A 149 -5.21 -12.23 0.28
N THR A 150 -5.08 -12.09 1.60
CA THR A 150 -4.65 -13.17 2.50
C THR A 150 -5.74 -14.20 2.78
N ARG A 151 -7.00 -13.92 2.41
CA ARG A 151 -8.15 -14.79 2.73
C ARG A 151 -8.96 -15.18 1.49
N PRO A 152 -9.11 -16.48 1.20
CA PRO A 152 -9.89 -16.97 0.08
C PRO A 152 -11.40 -16.80 0.33
N THR A 153 -12.20 -16.91 -0.73
CA THR A 153 -13.65 -17.21 -0.60
C THR A 153 -13.94 -18.70 -0.76
N ARG A 154 -13.08 -19.42 -1.49
CA ARG A 154 -13.10 -20.88 -1.62
C ARG A 154 -11.70 -21.43 -1.46
N ALA A 155 -11.58 -22.63 -0.89
CA ALA A 155 -10.29 -23.28 -0.72
C ALA A 155 -9.53 -23.37 -2.06
N GLY A 156 -8.25 -22.99 -2.06
CA GLY A 156 -7.40 -23.00 -3.25
C GLY A 156 -7.58 -21.81 -4.21
N GLU A 157 -8.39 -20.80 -3.86
CA GLU A 157 -8.55 -19.58 -4.68
C GLU A 157 -7.89 -18.36 -4.04
N LEU A 158 -6.85 -17.83 -4.68
CA LEU A 158 -6.29 -16.53 -4.35
C LEU A 158 -7.10 -15.42 -5.03
N ARG A 159 -7.42 -14.36 -4.28
CA ARG A 159 -8.17 -13.21 -4.80
C ARG A 159 -7.33 -11.95 -4.82
N GLY A 160 -7.72 -11.02 -5.67
CA GLY A 160 -7.01 -9.76 -5.81
C GLY A 160 -7.71 -8.77 -6.72
N TRP A 161 -6.94 -7.79 -7.14
CA TRP A 161 -7.30 -6.82 -8.16
C TRP A 161 -6.11 -6.62 -9.08
N LEU A 162 -6.34 -6.31 -10.35
CA LEU A 162 -5.31 -5.99 -11.34
C LEU A 162 -5.69 -4.68 -12.04
N ALA A 163 -4.72 -3.78 -12.21
CA ALA A 163 -4.84 -2.53 -12.94
C ALA A 163 -3.83 -2.50 -14.11
N PRO A 164 -4.17 -3.09 -15.27
CA PRO A 164 -3.30 -3.10 -16.46
C PRO A 164 -2.87 -1.71 -16.91
N GLU A 165 -3.72 -0.70 -16.76
CA GLU A 165 -3.44 0.68 -17.11
C GLU A 165 -2.26 1.25 -16.31
N ALA A 166 -2.10 0.83 -15.05
CA ALA A 166 -1.01 1.27 -14.20
C ALA A 166 0.35 0.65 -14.62
N PHE A 167 0.33 -0.51 -15.28
CA PHE A 167 1.56 -1.05 -15.86
C PHE A 167 2.02 -0.21 -17.04
N ALA A 168 1.11 0.15 -17.96
CA ALA A 168 1.45 0.99 -19.11
C ALA A 168 1.91 2.40 -18.69
N GLU A 169 1.33 2.93 -17.62
CA GLU A 169 1.70 4.22 -17.03
C GLU A 169 3.14 4.25 -16.51
N PHE A 170 3.57 3.19 -15.82
CA PHE A 170 4.87 3.14 -15.13
C PHE A 170 5.95 2.36 -15.87
N PHE A 171 5.59 1.57 -16.88
CA PHE A 171 6.49 0.78 -17.70
C PHE A 171 6.16 1.02 -19.18
N PRO A 172 6.57 2.17 -19.76
CA PRO A 172 6.16 2.61 -21.10
C PRO A 172 6.39 1.62 -22.26
N PRO A 173 7.36 0.70 -22.22
CA PRO A 173 7.45 -0.37 -23.23
C PRO A 173 6.25 -1.32 -23.26
N LEU A 174 5.36 -1.25 -22.26
CA LEU A 174 4.17 -2.09 -22.15
C LEU A 174 2.92 -1.28 -22.51
N THR A 175 1.98 -1.90 -23.22
CA THR A 175 0.62 -1.35 -23.39
C THR A 175 -0.39 -2.02 -22.47
N GLU A 176 -1.52 -1.34 -22.22
CA GLU A 176 -2.60 -1.90 -21.41
C GLU A 176 -3.14 -3.21 -22.00
N GLU A 177 -3.23 -3.29 -23.33
CA GLU A 177 -3.69 -4.47 -24.06
C GLU A 177 -2.73 -5.65 -23.91
N GLU A 178 -1.42 -5.39 -23.88
CA GLU A 178 -0.40 -6.41 -23.64
C GLU A 178 -0.49 -6.95 -22.23
N VAL A 179 -0.57 -6.06 -21.23
CA VAL A 179 -0.71 -6.45 -19.84
C VAL A 179 -2.01 -7.23 -19.64
N THR A 180 -3.08 -6.79 -20.29
CA THR A 180 -4.38 -7.49 -20.29
C THR A 180 -4.29 -8.88 -20.90
N ARG A 181 -3.50 -9.06 -21.97
CA ARG A 181 -3.29 -10.35 -22.64
C ARG A 181 -2.50 -11.32 -21.77
N GLU A 182 -1.47 -10.83 -21.08
CA GLU A 182 -0.55 -11.66 -20.29
C GLU A 182 -1.10 -11.97 -18.89
N LEU A 183 -1.72 -11.00 -18.21
CA LEU A 183 -2.14 -11.11 -16.80
C LEU A 183 -3.66 -11.21 -16.63
N GLY A 184 -4.43 -10.93 -17.69
CA GLY A 184 -5.88 -10.86 -17.66
C GLY A 184 -6.42 -9.43 -17.56
N ARG A 185 -7.74 -9.29 -17.67
CA ARG A 185 -8.42 -7.98 -17.74
C ARG A 185 -8.35 -7.21 -16.42
N ASN A 186 -8.48 -5.88 -16.50
CA ASN A 186 -8.76 -5.01 -15.36
C ASN A 186 -10.04 -5.47 -14.67
N LYS A 187 -9.90 -5.99 -13.44
CA LYS A 187 -11.00 -6.41 -12.55
C LYS A 187 -10.44 -7.14 -11.34
N ARG A 188 -11.38 -7.59 -10.51
CA ARG A 188 -11.18 -8.65 -9.53
C ARG A 188 -10.45 -9.85 -10.13
N LEU A 189 -9.28 -10.13 -9.56
CA LEU A 189 -8.45 -11.28 -9.85
C LEU A 189 -8.94 -12.48 -9.03
N THR A 190 -9.02 -13.65 -9.64
CA THR A 190 -9.25 -14.93 -8.94
C THR A 190 -8.35 -15.98 -9.60
N LEU A 191 -7.39 -16.51 -8.84
CA LEU A 191 -6.37 -17.43 -9.31
C LEU A 191 -6.47 -18.75 -8.55
N SER A 192 -6.54 -19.85 -9.28
CA SER A 192 -6.15 -21.17 -8.77
C SER A 192 -4.62 -21.27 -8.69
N THR A 193 -4.09 -22.36 -8.15
CA THR A 193 -2.65 -22.65 -8.18
C THR A 193 -2.06 -22.54 -9.60
N ASP A 194 -2.66 -23.18 -10.61
CA ASP A 194 -2.23 -23.04 -12.01
C ASP A 194 -2.44 -21.61 -12.56
N GLY A 195 -3.41 -20.88 -12.01
CA GLY A 195 -3.62 -19.46 -12.32
C GLY A 195 -2.47 -18.60 -11.82
N VAL A 196 -1.92 -18.91 -10.64
CA VAL A 196 -0.76 -18.22 -10.07
C VAL A 196 0.48 -18.45 -10.93
N ASP A 197 0.72 -19.69 -11.36
CA ASP A 197 1.88 -19.99 -12.21
C ASP A 197 1.82 -19.24 -13.55
N ARG A 198 0.66 -19.26 -14.22
CA ARG A 198 0.45 -18.48 -15.45
C ARG A 198 0.61 -16.97 -15.23
N PHE A 199 0.17 -16.47 -14.08
CA PHE A 199 0.31 -15.05 -13.74
C PHE A 199 1.77 -14.65 -13.52
N VAL A 200 2.53 -15.49 -12.80
CA VAL A 200 3.97 -15.28 -12.58
C VAL A 200 4.74 -15.32 -13.90
N GLU A 201 4.46 -16.30 -14.76
CA GLU A 201 5.09 -16.36 -16.09
C GLU A 201 4.71 -15.16 -16.97
N GLY A 202 3.45 -14.69 -16.88
CA GLY A 202 3.01 -13.48 -17.55
C GLY A 202 3.77 -12.24 -17.09
N LEU A 203 4.00 -12.09 -15.77
CA LEU A 203 4.85 -11.04 -15.22
C LEU A 203 6.28 -11.16 -15.75
N ASP A 204 6.86 -12.36 -15.72
CA ASP A 204 8.22 -12.60 -16.20
C ASP A 204 8.37 -12.20 -17.68
N ARG A 205 7.38 -12.51 -18.54
CA ARG A 205 7.36 -12.11 -19.96
C ARG A 205 7.24 -10.60 -20.15
N LEU A 206 6.38 -9.92 -19.40
CA LEU A 206 6.23 -8.46 -19.48
C LEU A 206 7.54 -7.76 -19.11
N PHE A 207 8.14 -8.13 -17.97
CA PHE A 207 9.38 -7.50 -17.52
C PHE A 207 10.62 -7.89 -18.33
N ALA A 208 10.60 -9.02 -19.04
CA ALA A 208 11.62 -9.32 -20.04
C ALA A 208 11.63 -8.28 -21.16
N ARG A 209 10.46 -7.84 -21.65
CA ARG A 209 10.36 -6.80 -22.68
C ARG A 209 10.83 -5.44 -22.16
N VAL A 210 10.48 -5.09 -20.93
CA VAL A 210 10.94 -3.85 -20.29
C VAL A 210 12.47 -3.82 -20.27
N ARG A 211 13.13 -4.93 -19.91
CA ARG A 211 14.60 -5.03 -19.93
C ARG A 211 15.19 -4.91 -21.33
N SER A 212 14.66 -5.64 -22.31
CA SER A 212 15.15 -5.58 -23.69
C SER A 212 15.03 -4.17 -24.30
N SER A 213 13.95 -3.44 -23.99
CA SER A 213 13.78 -2.06 -24.46
C SER A 213 14.80 -1.09 -23.85
N VAL A 214 15.27 -1.34 -22.62
CA VAL A 214 16.32 -0.52 -21.99
C VAL A 214 17.66 -0.79 -22.67
N GLU A 215 18.01 -2.06 -22.87
CA GLU A 215 19.27 -2.48 -23.53
C GLU A 215 19.40 -1.93 -24.96
N GLU A 216 18.32 -1.93 -25.74
CA GLU A 216 18.30 -1.37 -27.09
C GLU A 216 18.51 0.16 -27.10
N SER A 217 18.02 0.86 -26.08
CA SER A 217 18.17 2.31 -25.94
C SER A 217 19.57 2.76 -25.48
N GLU A 218 20.37 1.85 -24.90
CA GLU A 218 21.74 2.12 -24.47
C GLU A 218 22.79 1.86 -25.57
N GLY A 219 22.48 1.00 -26.54
CA GLY A 219 23.36 0.67 -27.66
C GLY A 219 23.37 1.69 -28.79
N ASP A 220 22.33 2.52 -28.92
CA ASP A 220 22.22 3.55 -29.95
C ASP A 220 22.57 4.91 -29.31
N GLY A 221 23.68 5.54 -29.72
CA GLY A 221 24.25 6.77 -29.13
C GLY A 221 23.39 8.04 -29.29
N ALA A 222 22.07 7.92 -29.39
CA ALA A 222 21.11 8.98 -29.48
C ALA A 222 20.84 9.61 -28.09
N LYS A 223 20.69 10.93 -28.06
CA LYS A 223 20.43 11.73 -26.85
C LYS A 223 19.31 11.11 -26.01
N ARG A 224 19.67 10.68 -24.80
CA ARG A 224 18.79 10.08 -23.80
C ARG A 224 17.57 10.99 -23.54
N PRO A 225 16.33 10.51 -23.67
CA PRO A 225 15.18 11.20 -23.12
C PRO A 225 15.27 11.16 -21.59
N GLU A 226 15.16 12.32 -20.94
CA GLU A 226 15.34 12.52 -19.48
C GLU A 226 14.37 11.70 -18.59
N GLY A 227 13.43 10.94 -19.17
CA GLY A 227 12.44 10.14 -18.46
C GLY A 227 12.86 8.72 -18.05
N ASN A 228 13.96 8.16 -18.58
CA ASN A 228 14.27 6.73 -18.39
C ASN A 228 15.16 6.39 -17.18
N ARG A 229 15.62 7.38 -16.41
CA ARG A 229 16.54 7.16 -15.28
C ARG A 229 15.93 6.33 -14.13
N TRP A 230 14.60 6.24 -14.05
CA TRP A 230 13.89 5.48 -13.02
C TRP A 230 13.73 3.99 -13.34
N LEU A 231 13.76 3.60 -14.62
CA LEU A 231 13.70 2.21 -15.05
C LEU A 231 14.99 1.45 -14.65
N GLU A 232 16.15 2.13 -14.72
CA GLU A 232 17.43 1.59 -14.24
C GLU A 232 17.41 1.32 -12.72
N ALA A 233 16.77 2.20 -11.92
CA ALA A 233 16.59 2.01 -10.48
C ALA A 233 15.55 0.92 -10.11
N GLN A 234 14.61 0.63 -11.01
CA GLN A 234 13.61 -0.43 -10.86
C GLN A 234 14.15 -1.81 -11.27
N VAL A 235 14.99 -1.89 -12.30
CA VAL A 235 15.56 -3.15 -12.82
C VAL A 235 16.88 -3.51 -12.12
N GLY A 236 17.62 -2.52 -11.60
CA GLY A 236 18.97 -2.69 -11.03
C GLY A 236 19.04 -3.40 -9.68
N ASN A 237 17.94 -3.81 -9.05
CA ASN A 237 17.97 -4.54 -7.78
C ASN A 237 18.08 -6.06 -8.02
N THR A 238 19.15 -6.48 -8.68
CA THR A 238 19.57 -7.88 -8.67
C THR A 238 20.11 -8.18 -7.26
N PRO A 239 19.73 -9.29 -6.59
CA PRO A 239 20.34 -9.67 -5.32
C PRO A 239 21.78 -10.17 -5.60
N GLY A 240 22.71 -9.23 -5.69
CA GLY A 240 24.13 -9.49 -5.80
C GLY A 240 24.74 -9.80 -4.44
N GLU A 241 25.16 -11.05 -4.28
CA GLU A 241 26.35 -11.45 -3.53
C GLU A 241 26.47 -10.98 -2.07
N CYS A 242 25.72 -11.64 -1.18
CA CYS A 242 26.22 -11.80 0.18
C CYS A 242 27.31 -12.87 0.17
N SER A 243 28.55 -12.39 0.18
CA SER A 243 29.79 -13.17 0.21
C SER A 243 29.73 -14.39 1.11
N ARG A 244 30.10 -15.54 0.54
CA ARG A 244 30.61 -16.70 1.28
C ARG A 244 31.71 -16.22 2.23
N LYS A 245 31.47 -16.26 3.52
CA LYS A 245 32.51 -16.53 4.51
C LYS A 245 32.17 -17.83 5.21
N GLY A 246 33.09 -18.78 5.06
CA GLY A 246 32.98 -20.12 5.62
C GLY A 246 32.82 -20.10 7.14
N GLY A 247 31.94 -20.96 7.62
CA GLY A 247 31.94 -21.50 8.96
C GLY A 247 31.75 -23.01 8.80
N GLU A 248 32.69 -23.77 9.33
CA GLU A 248 32.73 -25.23 9.34
C GLU A 248 31.39 -25.86 9.76
N ALA A 249 31.01 -26.93 9.05
CA ALA A 249 29.97 -27.84 9.47
C ALA A 249 30.44 -28.65 10.69
N PRO A 250 29.63 -28.82 11.74
CA PRO A 250 29.88 -29.86 12.73
C PRO A 250 29.44 -31.22 12.16
N ASP A 251 30.34 -32.19 12.34
CA ASP A 251 30.31 -33.61 11.99
C ASP A 251 28.97 -34.29 12.32
N GLU A 252 28.32 -34.86 11.30
CA GLU A 252 27.20 -35.80 11.43
C GLU A 252 27.72 -37.15 11.96
N ARG A 253 27.99 -37.25 13.27
CA ARG A 253 28.18 -38.53 13.95
C ARG A 253 27.79 -38.44 15.41
N ASP A 254 26.55 -38.80 15.68
CA ASP A 254 26.06 -39.59 16.83
C ASP A 254 24.61 -39.23 17.00
N TRP A 255 23.69 -40.18 16.83
CA TRP A 255 22.41 -40.34 17.55
C TRP A 255 21.69 -41.55 16.94
N ARG A 256 22.31 -42.73 17.09
CA ARG A 256 21.63 -44.03 17.06
C ARG A 256 22.26 -44.93 18.12
N ALA A 257 21.56 -45.15 19.23
CA ALA A 257 21.26 -46.45 19.85
C ALA A 257 21.06 -46.36 21.37
N GLY A 258 20.04 -47.08 21.86
CA GLY A 258 19.72 -47.34 23.28
C GLY A 258 18.37 -46.71 23.66
N GLY A 259 17.23 -47.38 23.77
CA GLY A 259 16.97 -48.81 23.96
C GLY A 259 17.00 -49.18 25.45
N GLY A 260 15.82 -49.41 26.05
CA GLY A 260 15.66 -50.37 27.16
C GLY A 260 15.13 -49.84 28.52
N ASP A 261 13.93 -50.31 28.85
CA ASP A 261 13.42 -50.77 30.15
C ASP A 261 13.47 -49.87 31.41
N THR A 262 12.29 -49.41 31.86
CA THR A 262 11.53 -50.00 32.98
C THR A 262 10.14 -49.38 33.10
#